data_AF-A0A2D6N327-F1
#
_entry.id   AF-A0A2D6N327-F1
#
_cell.length_a   1.000
_cell.length_b   1.000
_cell.length_c   1.000
_cell.angle_alpha   90.00
_cell.angle_beta   90.00
_cell.angle_gamma   90.00
#
_symmetry.space_group_name_H-M   'P 1'
#
loop_
_entity.id
_entity.type
_entity.pdbx_description
1 polymer ?
#
loop_
_entity_poly.entity_id
_entity_poly.type
_entity_poly.pdbx_seq_one_letter_code
_entity_poly.pdbx_strand_id
1 'polypeptide(L)'
;MEDIAILVLRIIHIGFGAFWVGAALFLAFVLEPRLRALGPATQGPVMQALMPVMNPVFSISALLTILAGLGLALVMRWSTLDTFLASAWGWSILIGAVLSVIGGMNGRTGQKMKELTESMQGRPPTPDEGQQLGELSTRLRTFGRVASVVVLLALVAMATARFA
;
A
#
# COMPACT_ATOMS: atom_id res chain seq x y z
N MET A 1 24.00 2.67 -22.65
CA MET A 1 22.76 1.85 -22.58
C MET A 1 22.31 1.67 -21.13
N GLU A 2 23.23 1.46 -20.19
CA GLU A 2 22.95 1.35 -18.75
C GLU A 2 22.23 2.59 -18.17
N ASP A 3 22.60 3.79 -18.61
CA ASP A 3 21.95 5.05 -18.18
C ASP A 3 20.46 5.13 -18.53
N ILE A 4 20.07 4.63 -19.71
CA ILE A 4 18.67 4.63 -20.17
C ILE A 4 17.86 3.63 -19.32
N ALA A 5 18.43 2.45 -19.01
CA ALA A 5 17.77 1.47 -18.16
C ALA A 5 17.53 2.03 -16.74
N ILE A 6 18.53 2.71 -16.16
CA ILE A 6 18.40 3.38 -14.85
C ILE A 6 17.31 4.46 -14.89
N LEU A 7 17.29 5.29 -15.95
CA LEU A 7 16.28 6.33 -16.11
C LEU A 7 14.87 5.75 -16.17
N VAL A 8 14.67 4.72 -17.00
CA VAL A 8 13.37 4.04 -17.14
C VAL A 8 12.91 3.44 -15.81
N LEU A 9 13.80 2.73 -15.12
CA LEU A 9 13.49 2.13 -13.82
C LEU A 9 13.14 3.19 -12.77
N ARG A 10 13.83 4.34 -12.76
CA ARG A 10 13.49 5.48 -11.87
C ARG A 10 12.11 6.05 -12.17
N ILE A 11 11.79 6.26 -13.45
CA ILE A 11 10.48 6.79 -13.85
C ILE A 11 9.37 5.84 -13.39
N ILE A 12 9.53 4.53 -13.62
CA ILE A 12 8.56 3.52 -13.17
C ILE A 12 8.47 3.51 -11.64
N HIS A 13 9.60 3.40 -10.94
CA HIS A 13 9.61 3.31 -9.48
C HIS A 13 8.97 4.54 -8.82
N ILE A 14 9.39 5.75 -9.21
CA ILE A 14 8.92 6.99 -8.59
C ILE A 14 7.50 7.31 -9.03
N GLY A 15 7.16 7.13 -10.31
CA GLY A 15 5.82 7.42 -10.84
C GLY A 15 4.74 6.56 -10.19
N PHE A 16 4.90 5.23 -10.26
CA PHE A 16 3.95 4.30 -9.63
C PHE A 16 4.03 4.35 -8.10
N GLY A 17 5.20 4.63 -7.53
CA GLY A 17 5.36 4.81 -6.08
C GLY A 17 4.59 6.01 -5.56
N ALA A 18 4.76 7.17 -6.20
CA ALA A 18 4.05 8.40 -5.82
C ALA A 18 2.53 8.26 -5.96
N PHE A 19 2.06 7.66 -7.05
CA PHE A 19 0.64 7.35 -7.21
C PHE A 19 0.13 6.43 -6.09
N TRP A 20 0.85 5.34 -5.81
CA TRP A 20 0.44 4.37 -4.79
C TRP A 20 0.39 4.99 -3.38
N VAL A 21 1.44 5.73 -2.97
CA VAL A 21 1.48 6.43 -1.67
C VAL A 21 0.36 7.47 -1.59
N GLY A 22 0.22 8.32 -2.62
CA GLY A 22 -0.77 9.39 -2.65
C GLY A 22 -2.20 8.85 -2.60
N ALA A 23 -2.50 7.81 -3.36
CA ALA A 23 -3.82 7.19 -3.38
C ALA A 23 -4.14 6.49 -2.04
N ALA A 24 -3.16 5.85 -1.41
CA ALA A 24 -3.33 5.25 -0.07
C ALA A 24 -3.65 6.32 0.98
N LEU A 25 -2.91 7.44 0.98
CA LEU A 25 -3.16 8.57 1.88
C LEU A 25 -4.54 9.19 1.65
N PHE A 26 -4.91 9.44 0.39
CA PHE A 26 -6.22 9.97 0.04
C PHE A 26 -7.34 9.04 0.52
N LEU A 27 -7.23 7.74 0.27
CA LEU A 27 -8.22 6.77 0.69
C LEU A 27 -8.38 6.74 2.22
N ALA A 28 -7.27 6.60 2.95
CA ALA A 28 -7.26 6.36 4.40
C ALA A 28 -7.62 7.60 5.24
N PHE A 29 -7.22 8.80 4.77
CA PHE A 29 -7.34 10.04 5.55
C PHE A 29 -8.36 11.03 4.99
N VAL A 30 -8.79 10.88 3.73
CA VAL A 30 -9.74 11.79 3.10
C VAL A 30 -11.03 11.08 2.72
N LEU A 31 -10.98 10.10 1.82
CA LEU A 31 -12.19 9.52 1.23
C LEU A 31 -12.97 8.67 2.25
N GLU A 32 -12.32 7.70 2.89
CA GLU A 32 -12.97 6.76 3.80
C GLU A 32 -13.61 7.47 5.03
N PRO A 33 -12.93 8.40 5.73
CA PRO A 33 -13.55 9.13 6.83
C PRO A 33 -14.77 9.96 6.42
N ARG A 34 -14.74 10.58 5.23
CA ARG A 34 -15.84 11.41 4.74
C ARG A 34 -17.04 10.58 4.33
N LEU A 35 -16.83 9.48 3.61
CA LEU A 35 -17.91 8.54 3.29
C LEU A 35 -18.57 7.96 4.55
N ARG A 36 -17.77 7.64 5.58
CA ARG A 36 -18.30 7.19 6.87
C ARG A 36 -19.17 8.22 7.57
N ALA A 37 -18.77 9.49 7.53
CA ALA A 37 -19.55 10.58 8.11
C ALA A 37 -20.92 10.76 7.41
N LEU A 38 -21.02 10.38 6.14
CA LEU A 38 -22.28 10.36 5.37
C LEU A 38 -23.14 9.13 5.65
N GLY A 39 -22.62 8.15 6.38
CA GLY A 39 -23.35 6.95 6.81
C GLY A 39 -23.34 5.79 5.80
N PRO A 40 -23.85 4.61 6.21
CA PRO A 40 -23.73 3.37 5.44
C PRO A 40 -24.43 3.40 4.07
N ALA A 41 -25.52 4.17 3.96
CA ALA A 41 -26.31 4.29 2.73
C ALA A 41 -25.51 4.90 1.57
N THR A 42 -24.55 5.78 1.86
CA THR A 42 -23.65 6.37 0.85
C THR A 42 -22.34 5.59 0.76
N GLN A 43 -21.75 5.26 1.90
CA GLN A 43 -20.45 4.58 1.93
C GLN A 43 -20.47 3.23 1.23
N GLY A 44 -21.49 2.40 1.48
CA GLY A 44 -21.58 1.03 0.95
C GLY A 44 -21.52 1.00 -0.59
N PRO A 45 -22.46 1.66 -1.29
CA PRO A 45 -22.47 1.68 -2.76
C PRO A 45 -21.19 2.26 -3.38
N VAL A 46 -20.67 3.37 -2.82
CA VAL A 46 -19.45 4.00 -3.34
C VAL A 46 -18.25 3.06 -3.22
N MET A 47 -18.06 2.45 -2.05
CA MET A 47 -16.95 1.52 -1.83
C MET A 47 -17.11 0.23 -2.66
N GLN A 48 -18.34 -0.29 -2.84
CA GLN A 48 -18.60 -1.44 -3.69
C GLN A 48 -18.26 -1.19 -5.17
N ALA A 49 -18.53 0.01 -5.68
CA ALA A 49 -18.16 0.39 -7.05
C ALA A 49 -16.65 0.67 -7.19
N LEU A 50 -16.02 1.25 -6.16
CA LEU A 50 -14.62 1.69 -6.21
C LEU A 50 -13.62 0.54 -6.03
N MET A 51 -13.83 -0.33 -5.03
CA MET A 51 -12.85 -1.35 -4.64
C MET A 51 -12.44 -2.33 -5.75
N PRO A 52 -13.36 -2.81 -6.63
CA PRO A 52 -13.00 -3.73 -7.72
C PRO A 52 -12.00 -3.13 -8.73
N VAL A 53 -12.02 -1.81 -8.92
CA VAL A 53 -11.10 -1.09 -9.80
C VAL A 53 -9.85 -0.66 -9.05
N MET A 54 -10.02 -0.16 -7.82
CA MET A 54 -8.93 0.38 -7.02
C MET A 54 -7.94 -0.71 -6.57
N ASN A 55 -8.43 -1.90 -6.18
CA ASN A 55 -7.58 -3.00 -5.73
C ASN A 55 -6.54 -3.45 -6.77
N PRO A 56 -6.89 -3.77 -8.02
CA PRO A 56 -5.90 -4.14 -9.03
C PRO A 56 -4.98 -2.97 -9.37
N VAL A 57 -5.50 -1.75 -9.46
CA VAL A 57 -4.68 -0.55 -9.73
C VAL A 57 -3.61 -0.35 -8.64
N PHE A 58 -3.99 -0.47 -7.36
CA PHE A 58 -3.05 -0.37 -6.24
C PHE A 58 -2.03 -1.51 -6.27
N SER A 59 -2.49 -2.74 -6.53
CA SER A 59 -1.63 -3.93 -6.56
C SER A 59 -0.61 -3.87 -7.69
N ILE A 60 -1.03 -3.46 -8.89
CA ILE A 60 -0.15 -3.27 -10.05
C ILE A 60 0.84 -2.13 -9.78
N SER A 61 0.37 -1.01 -9.24
CA SER A 61 1.24 0.12 -8.91
C SER A 61 2.29 -0.26 -7.87
N ALA A 62 1.89 -0.96 -6.81
CA ALA A 62 2.81 -1.47 -5.80
C ALA A 62 3.82 -2.46 -6.41
N LEU A 63 3.36 -3.40 -7.24
CA LEU A 63 4.23 -4.37 -7.91
C LEU A 63 5.26 -3.68 -8.81
N LEU A 64 4.83 -2.75 -9.67
CA LEU A 64 5.72 -2.00 -10.56
C LEU A 64 6.74 -1.17 -9.77
N THR A 65 6.30 -0.54 -8.69
CA THR A 65 7.19 0.19 -7.77
C THR A 65 8.25 -0.74 -7.19
N ILE A 66 7.84 -1.87 -6.60
CA ILE A 66 8.75 -2.81 -5.95
C ILE A 66 9.73 -3.41 -6.96
N LEU A 67 9.25 -3.91 -8.10
CA LEU A 67 10.10 -4.53 -9.12
C LEU A 67 11.10 -3.54 -9.72
N ALA A 68 10.67 -2.30 -10.01
CA ALA A 68 11.57 -1.28 -10.51
C ALA A 68 12.60 -0.86 -9.44
N GLY A 69 12.21 -0.79 -8.17
CA GLY A 69 13.11 -0.50 -7.05
C GLY A 69 14.16 -1.58 -6.84
N LEU A 70 13.75 -2.85 -6.91
CA LEU A 70 14.67 -3.99 -6.89
C LEU A 70 15.62 -3.95 -8.09
N GLY A 71 15.12 -3.66 -9.29
CA GLY A 71 15.92 -3.46 -10.49
C GLY A 71 16.97 -2.37 -10.31
N LEU A 72 16.59 -1.21 -9.74
CA LEU A 72 17.53 -0.12 -9.44
C LEU A 72 18.61 -0.56 -8.45
N ALA A 73 18.24 -1.25 -7.37
CA ALA A 73 19.20 -1.77 -6.40
C ALA A 73 20.18 -2.77 -7.02
N LEU A 74 19.72 -3.60 -7.95
CA LEU A 74 20.54 -4.61 -8.65
C LEU A 74 21.44 -4.02 -9.73
N VAL A 75 21.01 -2.97 -10.43
CA VAL A 75 21.80 -2.30 -11.48
C VAL A 75 22.81 -1.33 -10.86
N MET A 76 22.44 -0.60 -9.81
CA MET A 76 23.32 0.39 -9.15
C MET A 76 24.37 -0.24 -8.23
N ARG A 77 24.90 -1.45 -8.52
CA ARG A 77 25.94 -2.11 -7.71
C ARG A 77 27.23 -1.29 -7.61
N TRP A 78 27.23 -0.26 -6.77
CA TRP A 78 28.38 0.57 -6.46
C TRP A 78 29.29 -0.24 -5.50
N SER A 79 30.08 -1.12 -6.11
CA SER A 79 31.18 -1.92 -5.58
C SER A 79 30.91 -3.14 -4.68
N THR A 80 30.04 -3.14 -3.66
CA THR A 80 29.69 -4.37 -2.87
C THR A 80 28.42 -4.20 -2.03
N LEU A 81 27.78 -5.32 -1.64
CA LEU A 81 26.68 -5.32 -0.63
C LEU A 81 27.12 -4.68 0.70
N ASP A 82 28.39 -4.79 1.05
CA ASP A 82 28.95 -4.17 2.27
C ASP A 82 28.86 -2.64 2.21
N THR A 83 29.23 -2.00 1.09
CA THR A 83 29.04 -0.54 0.91
C THR A 83 27.58 -0.11 0.90
N PHE A 84 26.68 -0.95 0.37
CA PHE A 84 25.25 -0.68 0.38
C PHE A 84 24.70 -0.70 1.82
N LEU A 85 25.00 -1.76 2.57
CA LEU A 85 24.58 -1.94 3.97
C LEU A 85 25.33 -1.02 4.95
N ALA A 86 26.47 -0.45 4.56
CA ALA A 86 27.18 0.55 5.35
C ALA A 86 26.67 1.99 5.11
N SER A 87 25.82 2.21 4.11
CA SER A 87 25.33 3.55 3.74
C SER A 87 23.94 3.85 4.33
N ALA A 88 23.73 5.09 4.77
CA ALA A 88 22.41 5.59 5.17
C ALA A 88 21.37 5.45 4.04
N TRP A 89 21.84 5.53 2.79
CA TRP A 89 21.05 5.31 1.59
C TRP A 89 20.54 3.87 1.48
N GLY A 90 21.40 2.86 1.62
CA GLY A 90 21.00 1.45 1.52
C GLY A 90 20.07 1.01 2.65
N TRP A 91 20.26 1.53 3.87
CA TRP A 91 19.32 1.34 4.97
C TRP A 91 17.96 1.98 4.69
N SER A 92 17.91 3.16 4.07
CA SER A 92 16.64 3.80 3.69
C SER A 92 15.86 2.96 2.68
N ILE A 93 16.54 2.33 1.72
CA ILE A 93 15.92 1.41 0.74
C ILE A 93 15.42 0.13 1.43
N LEU A 94 16.22 -0.48 2.31
CA LEU A 94 15.83 -1.70 3.04
C LEU A 94 14.64 -1.47 3.95
N ILE A 95 14.66 -0.37 4.70
CA ILE A 95 13.55 0.04 5.56
C ILE A 95 12.30 0.26 4.69
N GLY A 96 12.40 1.01 3.59
CA GLY A 96 11.28 1.20 2.67
C GLY A 96 10.72 -0.09 2.07
N ALA A 97 11.59 -1.04 1.71
CA ALA A 97 11.20 -2.35 1.20
C ALA A 97 10.47 -3.20 2.25
N VAL A 98 11.03 -3.30 3.47
CA VAL A 98 10.43 -4.05 4.59
C VAL A 98 9.07 -3.46 4.96
N LEU A 99 8.99 -2.13 5.08
CA LEU A 99 7.76 -1.41 5.39
C LEU A 99 6.68 -1.61 4.31
N SER A 100 7.07 -1.66 3.04
CA SER A 100 6.15 -1.93 1.92
C SER A 100 5.61 -3.37 1.94
N VAL A 101 6.46 -4.34 2.26
CA VAL A 101 6.05 -5.75 2.41
C VAL A 101 5.09 -5.92 3.59
N ILE A 102 5.40 -5.32 4.74
CA ILE A 102 4.53 -5.36 5.93
C ILE A 102 3.16 -4.72 5.61
N GLY A 103 3.15 -3.64 4.83
CA GLY A 103 1.94 -3.00 4.29
C GLY A 103 1.07 -3.94 3.42
N GLY A 104 1.66 -4.90 2.70
CA GLY A 104 0.96 -5.85 1.84
C GLY A 104 0.33 -7.05 2.56
N MET A 105 0.74 -7.36 3.80
CA MET A 105 0.42 -8.63 4.47
C MET A 105 -1.03 -8.77 5.03
N ASN A 106 -1.95 -7.83 4.76
CA ASN A 106 -3.32 -7.88 5.30
C ASN A 106 -4.41 -8.44 4.38
N GLY A 107 -4.03 -9.06 3.24
CA GLY A 107 -4.98 -9.76 2.37
C GLY A 107 -5.88 -10.75 3.13
N ARG A 108 -5.37 -11.38 4.20
CA ARG A 108 -6.13 -12.32 5.04
C ARG A 108 -7.34 -11.70 5.75
N THR A 109 -7.23 -10.46 6.24
CA THR A 109 -8.36 -9.80 6.92
C THR A 109 -9.45 -9.45 5.90
N GLY A 110 -9.05 -9.00 4.71
CA GLY A 110 -9.97 -8.74 3.60
C GLY A 110 -10.65 -10.01 3.09
N GLN A 111 -9.90 -11.11 2.98
CA GLN A 111 -10.43 -12.44 2.62
C GLN A 111 -11.47 -12.91 3.63
N LYS A 112 -11.18 -12.87 4.93
CA LYS A 112 -12.15 -13.22 5.97
C LYS A 112 -13.42 -12.38 5.90
N MET A 113 -13.30 -11.07 5.65
CA MET A 113 -14.46 -10.18 5.51
C MET A 113 -15.29 -10.55 4.28
N LYS A 114 -14.62 -10.89 3.16
CA LYS A 114 -15.27 -11.35 1.93
C LYS A 114 -15.99 -12.67 2.16
N GLU A 115 -15.31 -13.67 2.71
CA GLU A 115 -15.87 -15.01 3.01
C GLU A 115 -17.09 -14.90 3.93
N LEU A 116 -17.01 -14.08 4.99
CA LEU A 116 -18.14 -13.84 5.89
C LEU A 116 -19.32 -13.19 5.15
N THR A 117 -19.05 -12.19 4.32
CA THR A 117 -20.10 -11.52 3.51
C THR A 117 -20.74 -12.49 2.50
N GLU A 118 -19.94 -13.35 1.88
CA GLU A 118 -20.42 -14.37 0.93
C GLU A 118 -21.26 -15.45 1.64
N SER A 119 -20.89 -15.86 2.85
CA SER A 119 -21.65 -16.84 3.64
C SER A 119 -23.06 -16.35 4.03
N MET A 120 -23.29 -15.03 4.02
CA MET A 120 -24.59 -14.45 4.31
C MET A 120 -25.56 -14.57 3.12
N GLN A 121 -25.07 -14.80 1.89
CA GLN A 121 -25.90 -14.90 0.68
C GLN A 121 -26.92 -13.74 0.52
N GLY A 122 -26.57 -12.53 0.99
CA GLY A 122 -27.42 -11.34 0.94
C GLY A 122 -28.45 -11.20 2.06
N ARG A 123 -28.52 -12.13 3.02
CA ARG A 123 -29.36 -11.96 4.23
C ARG A 123 -28.75 -10.93 5.18
N PRO A 124 -29.55 -10.28 6.04
CA PRO A 124 -29.03 -9.44 7.11
C PRO A 124 -28.11 -10.23 8.06
N PRO A 125 -27.02 -9.62 8.56
CA PRO A 125 -26.10 -10.30 9.48
C PRO A 125 -26.80 -10.63 10.81
N THR A 126 -26.47 -11.80 11.37
CA THR A 126 -26.83 -12.09 12.78
C THR A 126 -26.08 -11.15 13.73
N PRO A 127 -26.47 -11.03 15.00
CA PRO A 127 -25.75 -10.19 15.96
C PRO A 127 -24.25 -10.51 16.03
N ASP A 128 -23.89 -11.80 16.05
CA ASP A 128 -22.51 -12.27 16.10
C ASP A 128 -21.74 -11.94 14.80
N GLU A 129 -22.36 -12.13 13.64
CA GLU A 129 -21.77 -11.78 12.35
C GLU A 129 -21.58 -10.27 12.21
N GLY A 130 -22.54 -9.48 12.71
CA GLY A 130 -22.47 -8.03 12.74
C GLY A 130 -21.30 -7.52 13.58
N GLN A 131 -21.07 -8.16 14.74
CA GLN A 131 -19.90 -7.87 15.57
C GLN A 131 -18.60 -8.22 14.83
N GLN A 132 -18.50 -9.42 14.24
CA GLN A 132 -17.31 -9.85 13.50
C GLN A 132 -17.01 -8.95 12.31
N LEU A 133 -18.03 -8.55 11.54
CA LEU A 133 -17.89 -7.58 10.44
C LEU A 133 -17.38 -6.22 10.95
N GLY A 134 -17.88 -5.76 12.09
CA GLY A 134 -17.42 -4.51 12.73
C GLY A 134 -15.95 -4.56 13.15
N GLU A 135 -15.52 -5.68 13.73
CA GLU A 135 -14.13 -5.92 14.14
C GLU A 135 -13.19 -5.99 12.94
N LEU A 136 -13.54 -6.79 11.92
CA LEU A 136 -12.78 -6.92 10.68
C LEU A 136 -12.67 -5.57 9.95
N SER A 137 -13.77 -4.82 9.86
CA SER A 137 -13.78 -3.48 9.29
C SER A 137 -12.84 -2.54 10.05
N THR A 138 -12.89 -2.55 11.39
CA THR A 138 -12.02 -1.71 12.22
C THR A 138 -10.55 -2.07 12.05
N ARG A 139 -10.24 -3.36 11.96
CA ARG A 139 -8.89 -3.85 11.72
C ARG A 139 -8.36 -3.41 10.35
N LEU A 140 -9.15 -3.58 9.29
CA LEU A 140 -8.78 -3.16 7.93
C LEU A 140 -8.50 -1.65 7.86
N ARG A 141 -9.32 -0.83 8.51
CA ARG A 141 -9.12 0.63 8.56
C ARG A 141 -7.86 1.04 9.30
N THR A 142 -7.69 0.50 10.51
CA THR A 142 -6.53 0.79 11.35
C THR A 142 -5.26 0.41 10.60
N PHE A 143 -5.26 -0.78 10.01
CA PHE A 143 -4.14 -1.23 9.22
C PHE A 143 -3.91 -0.36 7.99
N GLY A 144 -4.96 -0.02 7.23
CA GLY A 144 -4.86 0.85 6.07
C GLY A 144 -4.17 2.18 6.41
N ARG A 145 -4.58 2.83 7.50
CA ARG A 145 -3.96 4.07 7.99
C ARG A 145 -2.50 3.89 8.40
N VAL A 146 -2.21 2.86 9.19
CA VAL A 146 -0.83 2.56 9.62
C VAL A 146 0.05 2.30 8.40
N ALA A 147 -0.41 1.48 7.45
CA ALA A 147 0.30 1.19 6.22
C ALA A 147 0.54 2.45 5.38
N SER A 148 -0.45 3.35 5.26
CA SER A 148 -0.28 4.62 4.56
C SER A 148 0.77 5.53 5.22
N VAL A 149 0.78 5.62 6.55
CA VAL A 149 1.80 6.39 7.29
C VAL A 149 3.18 5.78 7.09
N VAL A 150 3.29 4.46 7.21
CA VAL A 150 4.52 3.71 7.04
C VAL A 150 5.11 3.91 5.64
N VAL A 151 4.29 3.82 4.60
CA VAL A 151 4.73 4.02 3.22
C VAL A 151 5.06 5.50 2.93
N LEU A 152 4.38 6.45 3.58
CA LEU A 152 4.76 7.87 3.53
C LEU A 152 6.14 8.11 4.17
N LEU A 153 6.42 7.50 5.33
CA LEU A 153 7.74 7.60 5.97
C LEU A 153 8.83 6.99 5.09
N ALA A 154 8.56 5.86 4.43
CA ALA A 154 9.46 5.28 3.45
C ALA A 154 9.74 6.22 2.28
N LEU A 155 8.71 6.87 1.72
CA LEU A 155 8.86 7.86 0.66
C LEU A 155 9.73 9.05 1.11
N VAL A 156 9.48 9.59 2.31
CA VAL A 156 10.27 10.69 2.87
C VAL A 156 11.72 10.26 3.04
N ALA A 157 11.98 9.11 3.66
CA ALA A 157 13.33 8.59 3.86
C ALA A 157 14.10 8.46 2.54
N MET A 158 13.48 7.88 1.50
CA MET A 158 14.09 7.77 0.17
C MET A 158 14.34 9.14 -0.48
N ALA A 159 13.39 10.07 -0.36
CA ALA A 159 13.54 11.41 -0.92
C ALA A 159 14.63 12.22 -0.22
N THR A 160 14.87 11.98 1.07
CA THR A 160 15.92 12.63 1.85
C THR A 160 17.28 11.96 1.72
N ALA A 161 17.33 10.66 1.42
CA ALA A 161 18.58 9.90 1.30
C ALA A 161 19.52 10.44 0.21
N ARG A 162 19.04 11.24 -0.75
CA ARG A 162 19.88 11.93 -1.74
C ARG A 162 20.73 13.06 -1.15
N PHE A 163 20.42 13.50 0.07
CA PHE A 163 21.08 14.61 0.76
C PHE A 163 21.93 14.17 1.96
N ALA A 164 21.89 12.87 2.28
CA ALA A 164 22.61 12.27 3.40
C ALA A 164 23.90 11.59 2.92
#